data_AF-A0A4Y2DFX1-F1
#
_entry.id   AF-A0A4Y2DFX1-F1
#
_cell.length_a   1.000
_cell.length_b   1.000
_cell.length_c   1.000
_cell.angle_alpha   90.00
_cell.angle_beta   90.00
_cell.angle_gamma   90.00
#
_symmetry.space_group_name_H-M   'P 1'
#
loop_
_entity.id
_entity.type
_entity.pdbx_description
1 polymer ?
#
loop_
_entity_poly.entity_id
_entity_poly.type
_entity_poly.pdbx_seq_one_letter_code
_entity_poly.pdbx_strand_id
1 'polypeptide(L)'
;MESLASPPPFKKKSNHVESWKLWKHRFQFYVDAASLNAKLESQKLGLIRKSDNINGVNCCKSIPNLLCKYNQVFEGLGNLSGKYRITLCENSLPVVSVTRKVALSLLEPLKAELDRMVKAGVIENLTETIDWVSPLVIVQNKNAALQACLDPQKKNRAIKRPQYNLPTYEDIASKLAGAKYFSVLDAVSAFLANLA
;
A
#
# COMPACT_ATOMS: atom_id res chain seq x y z
N MET A 1 15.85 41.33 5.15
CA MET A 1 15.15 40.05 5.44
C MET A 1 16.23 39.02 5.69
N GLU A 2 16.42 38.64 6.96
CA GLU A 2 17.40 37.63 7.35
C GLU A 2 17.06 36.30 6.68
N SER A 3 18.02 35.80 5.90
CA SER A 3 17.97 34.49 5.26
C SER A 3 17.86 33.41 6.35
N LEU A 4 16.68 32.79 6.47
CA LEU A 4 16.47 31.61 7.31
C LEU A 4 17.48 30.54 6.89
N ALA A 5 18.44 30.26 7.77
CA ALA A 5 19.46 29.25 7.53
C ALA A 5 18.79 27.91 7.23
N SER A 6 19.24 27.24 6.16
CA SER A 6 18.68 25.94 5.77
C SER A 6 18.80 24.94 6.92
N PRO A 7 17.76 24.14 7.19
CA PRO A 7 17.81 23.16 8.25
C PRO A 7 18.93 22.14 7.98
N PRO A 8 19.60 21.64 9.04
CA PRO A 8 20.75 20.76 8.89
C PRO A 8 20.38 19.47 8.13
N PRO A 9 21.30 18.94 7.31
CA PRO A 9 21.06 17.78 6.46
C PRO A 9 20.58 16.58 7.27
N PHE A 10 19.57 15.89 6.73
CA PHE A 10 18.96 14.73 7.36
C PHE A 10 19.97 13.57 7.44
N LYS A 11 20.33 13.14 8.65
CA LYS A 11 21.15 11.93 8.86
C LYS A 11 20.22 10.72 9.03
N LYS A 12 20.35 9.77 8.11
CA LYS A 12 19.61 8.50 8.08
C LYS A 12 19.90 7.69 9.35
N LYS A 13 18.86 7.21 10.03
CA LYS A 13 18.99 6.17 11.07
C LYS A 13 18.75 4.80 10.42
N SER A 14 19.33 3.74 10.99
CA SER A 14 19.29 2.37 10.46
C SER A 14 17.88 1.79 10.25
N ASN A 15 16.85 2.37 10.87
CA ASN A 15 15.46 1.94 10.72
C ASN A 15 14.73 2.79 9.65
N HIS A 16 14.34 2.14 8.55
CA HIS A 16 13.68 2.75 7.39
C HIS A 16 12.26 3.26 7.71
N VAL A 17 11.51 2.56 8.57
CA VAL A 17 10.14 2.94 8.96
C VAL A 17 10.15 4.21 9.82
N GLU A 18 11.08 4.26 10.77
CA GLU A 18 11.35 5.45 11.59
C GLU A 18 11.79 6.63 10.72
N SER A 19 12.68 6.40 9.76
CA SER A 19 13.16 7.44 8.84
C SER A 19 12.03 8.03 7.97
N TRP A 20 11.09 7.20 7.51
CA TRP A 20 9.91 7.64 6.75
C TRP A 20 8.90 8.41 7.60
N LYS A 21 8.66 7.97 8.84
CA LYS A 21 7.86 8.73 9.82
C LYS A 21 8.51 10.08 10.13
N LEU A 22 9.84 10.09 10.32
CA LEU A 22 10.61 11.31 10.56
C LEU A 22 10.57 12.24 9.36
N TRP A 23 10.58 11.71 8.13
CA TRP A 23 10.42 12.51 6.90
C TRP A 23 9.01 13.09 6.79
N LYS A 24 7.95 12.30 6.96
CA LYS A 24 6.57 12.82 6.95
C LYS A 24 6.40 13.91 8.01
N HIS A 25 6.95 13.68 9.20
CA HIS A 25 6.91 14.65 10.27
C HIS A 25 7.74 15.90 9.95
N ARG A 26 8.96 15.78 9.43
CA ARG A 26 9.78 16.95 9.04
C ARG A 26 9.24 17.68 7.81
N PHE A 27 8.60 16.99 6.87
CA PHE A 27 7.92 17.57 5.74
C PHE A 27 6.67 18.32 6.20
N GLN A 28 5.89 17.73 7.10
CA GLN A 28 4.75 18.39 7.74
C GLN A 28 5.20 19.62 8.57
N PHE A 29 6.25 19.49 9.38
CA PHE A 29 6.86 20.60 10.13
C PHE A 29 7.45 21.68 9.22
N TYR A 30 8.04 21.32 8.08
CA TYR A 30 8.50 22.29 7.08
C TYR A 30 7.33 23.04 6.45
N VAL A 31 6.26 22.33 6.10
CA VAL A 31 5.02 22.88 5.58
C VAL A 31 4.36 23.83 6.60
N ASP A 32 4.37 23.48 7.88
CA ASP A 32 3.75 24.26 8.95
C ASP A 32 4.64 25.43 9.43
N ALA A 33 5.96 25.24 9.57
CA ALA A 33 6.93 26.28 9.95
C ALA A 33 7.15 27.33 8.85
N ALA A 34 7.07 26.93 7.58
CA ALA A 34 7.01 27.87 6.46
C ALA A 34 5.62 28.54 6.35
N SER A 35 4.65 28.14 7.20
CA SER A 35 3.25 28.58 7.19
C SER A 35 2.61 28.41 5.81
N LEU A 36 3.03 27.42 5.02
CA LEU A 36 2.60 27.20 3.64
C LEU A 36 1.13 26.81 3.55
N ASN A 37 0.59 26.16 4.60
CA ASN A 37 -0.84 25.90 4.73
C ASN A 37 -1.65 27.13 5.20
N ALA A 38 -1.01 28.09 5.87
CA ALA A 38 -1.68 29.24 6.51
C ALA A 38 -1.53 30.57 5.74
N LYS A 39 -0.59 30.66 4.80
CA LYS A 39 -0.35 31.88 4.01
C LYS A 39 -1.11 31.80 2.68
N LEU A 40 -2.24 32.49 2.64
CA LEU A 40 -3.06 32.74 1.44
C LEU A 40 -2.22 33.29 0.27
N GLU A 41 -1.12 34.00 0.57
CA GLU A 41 -0.17 34.56 -0.41
C GLU A 41 0.62 33.50 -1.20
N SER A 42 1.03 32.37 -0.61
CA SER A 42 1.71 31.28 -1.34
C SER A 42 0.80 30.57 -2.34
N GLN A 43 -0.52 30.58 -2.09
CA GLN A 43 -1.55 30.11 -3.02
C GLN A 43 -1.84 31.17 -4.11
N LYS A 44 -1.87 32.46 -3.76
CA LYS A 44 -2.01 33.59 -4.70
C LYS A 44 -0.82 33.73 -5.66
N LEU A 45 0.39 33.47 -5.18
CA LEU A 45 1.64 33.49 -5.97
C LEU A 45 1.87 32.21 -6.80
N GLY A 46 1.02 31.19 -6.64
CA GLY A 46 1.01 29.99 -7.51
C GLY A 46 2.15 28.99 -7.32
N LEU A 47 2.94 29.09 -6.23
CA LEU A 47 4.15 28.27 -6.03
C LEU A 47 3.85 26.81 -5.68
N ILE A 48 2.76 26.54 -4.96
CA ILE A 48 2.23 25.19 -4.70
C ILE A 48 0.71 25.26 -4.76
N ARG A 49 0.09 24.47 -5.65
CA ARG A 49 -1.36 24.25 -5.67
C ARG A 49 -1.65 22.80 -5.32
N LYS A 50 -2.12 22.54 -4.09
CA LYS A 50 -2.81 21.29 -3.78
C LYS A 50 -4.23 21.43 -4.33
N SER A 51 -4.51 20.75 -5.42
CA SER A 51 -5.80 20.78 -6.08
C SER A 51 -6.51 19.48 -5.74
N ASP A 52 -7.47 19.51 -4.82
CA ASP A 52 -8.38 18.39 -4.61
C ASP A 52 -9.39 18.29 -5.78
N ASN A 53 -9.48 19.35 -6.60
CA ASN A 53 -10.12 19.37 -7.92
C ASN A 53 -9.33 20.29 -8.86
N ILE A 54 -8.74 19.77 -9.94
CA ILE A 54 -8.02 20.58 -10.94
C ILE A 54 -9.03 21.08 -11.98
N ASN A 55 -9.64 22.24 -11.72
CA ASN A 55 -10.31 23.04 -12.76
C ASN A 55 -9.40 24.15 -13.32
N GLY A 56 -8.09 24.09 -13.03
CA GLY A 56 -7.16 25.22 -13.25
C GLY A 56 -5.94 24.95 -14.12
N VAL A 57 -5.93 23.90 -14.94
CA VAL A 57 -4.90 23.71 -15.98
C VAL A 57 -5.59 23.29 -17.27
N ASN A 58 -5.56 24.17 -18.26
CA ASN A 58 -6.24 24.06 -19.55
C ASN A 58 -5.57 23.04 -20.50
N CYS A 59 -5.11 21.89 -19.99
CA CYS A 59 -4.42 20.87 -20.78
C CYS A 59 -5.07 19.47 -20.72
N CYS A 60 -6.19 19.31 -20.02
CA CYS A 60 -7.05 18.15 -20.21
C CYS A 60 -8.47 18.49 -19.79
N LYS A 61 -9.44 18.05 -20.59
CA LYS A 61 -10.85 17.98 -20.21
C LYS A 61 -10.95 17.45 -18.78
N SER A 62 -11.71 18.14 -17.92
CA SER A 62 -11.81 18.02 -16.44
C SER A 62 -11.47 16.64 -15.84
N ILE A 63 -10.86 16.57 -14.64
CA ILE A 63 -10.58 15.31 -13.89
C ILE A 63 -11.74 14.29 -13.96
N PRO A 64 -13.02 14.69 -13.81
CA PRO A 64 -14.16 13.80 -14.03
C PRO A 64 -14.11 13.02 -15.35
N ASN A 65 -13.73 13.65 -16.47
CA ASN A 65 -13.59 12.97 -17.75
C ASN A 65 -12.44 11.96 -17.74
N LEU A 66 -11.35 12.23 -17.01
CA LEU A 66 -10.23 11.29 -16.85
C LEU A 66 -10.65 10.08 -16.01
N LEU A 67 -11.36 10.32 -14.90
CA LEU A 67 -11.89 9.27 -14.03
C LEU A 67 -12.95 8.44 -14.77
N CYS A 68 -13.85 9.07 -15.53
CA CYS A 68 -14.80 8.36 -16.38
C CYS A 68 -14.11 7.55 -17.48
N LYS A 69 -13.04 8.09 -18.10
CA LYS A 69 -12.29 7.38 -19.14
C LYS A 69 -11.55 6.16 -18.61
N TYR A 70 -11.06 6.20 -17.37
CA TYR A 70 -10.30 5.13 -16.73
C TYR A 70 -11.04 4.52 -15.54
N ASN A 71 -12.38 4.52 -15.57
CA ASN A 71 -13.20 4.06 -14.46
C ASN A 71 -12.85 2.62 -14.03
N GLN A 72 -12.51 1.79 -15.02
CA GLN A 72 -12.05 0.41 -14.83
C GLN A 72 -10.80 0.26 -13.96
N VAL A 73 -9.97 1.30 -13.81
CA VAL A 73 -8.76 1.28 -12.96
C VAL A 73 -9.12 1.52 -11.49
N PHE A 74 -10.26 2.17 -11.24
CA PHE A 74 -10.71 2.56 -9.91
C PHE A 74 -11.79 1.62 -9.33
N GLU A 75 -12.22 0.62 -10.11
CA GLU A 75 -13.23 -0.36 -9.72
C GLU A 75 -12.64 -1.77 -9.58
N GLY A 76 -13.08 -2.49 -8.56
CA GLY A 76 -12.65 -3.87 -8.29
C GLY A 76 -11.27 -3.99 -7.64
N LEU A 77 -10.76 -5.22 -7.60
CA LEU A 77 -9.43 -5.54 -7.04
C LEU A 77 -8.30 -5.44 -8.07
N GLY A 78 -8.65 -5.34 -9.36
CA GLY A 78 -7.71 -5.48 -10.47
C GLY A 78 -7.30 -6.94 -10.73
N ASN A 79 -6.70 -7.17 -11.89
CA ASN A 79 -6.13 -8.45 -12.28
C ASN A 79 -4.75 -8.20 -12.91
N LEU A 80 -3.69 -8.65 -12.24
CA LEU A 80 -2.34 -8.58 -12.76
C LEU A 80 -2.09 -9.82 -13.60
N SER A 81 -1.67 -9.63 -14.85
CA SER A 81 -1.40 -10.76 -15.73
C SER A 81 -0.18 -11.55 -15.26
N GLY A 82 -0.32 -12.88 -15.25
CA GLY A 82 0.78 -13.81 -15.00
C GLY A 82 0.76 -14.42 -13.60
N LYS A 83 1.48 -15.52 -13.44
CA LYS A 83 1.50 -16.32 -12.20
C LYS A 83 2.69 -15.96 -11.32
N TYR A 84 2.43 -15.72 -10.04
CA TYR A 84 3.49 -15.53 -9.06
C TYR A 84 4.03 -16.89 -8.60
N ARG A 85 5.32 -17.13 -8.84
CA ARG A 85 6.00 -18.38 -8.43
C ARG A 85 6.73 -18.17 -7.11
N ILE A 86 6.32 -18.91 -6.09
CA ILE A 86 7.04 -19.00 -4.81
C ILE A 86 8.09 -20.10 -4.92
N THR A 87 9.36 -19.75 -4.70
CA THR A 87 10.46 -20.72 -4.68
C THR A 87 10.76 -21.12 -3.24
N LEU A 88 10.91 -22.41 -2.97
CA LEU A 88 11.24 -22.93 -1.65
C LEU A 88 12.77 -23.10 -1.49
N CYS A 89 13.24 -23.05 -0.25
CA CYS A 89 14.60 -23.40 0.11
C CYS A 89 14.85 -24.90 -0.13
N GLU A 90 16.09 -25.26 -0.45
CA GLU A 90 16.47 -26.66 -0.61
C GLU A 90 16.23 -27.44 0.70
N ASN A 91 15.70 -28.66 0.58
CA ASN A 91 15.31 -29.52 1.72
C ASN A 91 14.23 -28.93 2.65
N SER A 92 13.43 -27.97 2.20
CA SER A 92 12.31 -27.48 3.01
C SER A 92 11.24 -28.57 3.19
N LEU A 93 10.88 -28.86 4.44
CA LEU A 93 9.82 -29.83 4.74
C LEU A 93 8.46 -29.11 4.83
N PRO A 94 7.41 -29.69 4.23
CA PRO A 94 6.06 -29.16 4.37
C PRO A 94 5.58 -29.13 5.82
N VAL A 95 4.74 -28.14 6.13
CA VAL A 95 4.17 -28.00 7.46
C VAL A 95 2.67 -27.82 7.39
N VAL A 96 1.96 -28.75 8.02
CA VAL A 96 0.52 -28.68 8.27
C VAL A 96 0.31 -28.17 9.69
N SER A 97 -0.29 -26.99 9.83
CA SER A 97 -0.65 -26.43 11.12
C SER A 97 -2.14 -26.60 11.40
N VAL A 98 -2.47 -26.92 12.64
CA VAL A 98 -3.86 -27.07 13.09
C VAL A 98 -4.56 -25.70 13.08
N THR A 99 -5.82 -25.69 12.63
CA THR A 99 -6.67 -24.50 12.65
C THR A 99 -6.93 -24.03 14.09
N ARG A 100 -6.89 -22.71 14.30
CA ARG A 100 -7.20 -22.11 15.61
C ARG A 100 -8.71 -22.20 15.88
N LYS A 101 -9.08 -22.39 17.14
CA LYS A 101 -10.49 -22.33 17.56
C LYS A 101 -11.02 -20.91 17.33
N VAL A 102 -12.20 -20.81 16.73
CA VAL A 102 -12.90 -19.54 16.50
C VAL A 102 -14.05 -19.43 17.50
N ALA A 103 -14.22 -18.27 18.12
CA ALA A 103 -15.35 -18.01 19.00
C ALA A 103 -16.67 -18.09 18.23
N LEU A 104 -17.73 -18.64 18.84
CA LEU A 104 -19.03 -18.81 18.17
C LEU A 104 -19.56 -17.50 17.56
N SER A 105 -19.38 -16.38 18.26
CA SER A 105 -19.81 -15.05 17.79
C SER A 105 -19.13 -14.58 16.50
N LEU A 106 -17.97 -15.16 16.16
CA LEU A 106 -17.20 -14.79 14.98
C LEU A 106 -17.39 -15.76 13.81
N LEU A 107 -18.11 -16.88 13.98
CA LEU A 107 -18.29 -17.87 12.92
C LEU A 107 -19.06 -17.32 11.72
N GLU A 108 -20.23 -16.72 11.96
CA GLU A 108 -21.04 -16.13 10.87
C GLU A 108 -20.33 -14.96 10.19
N PRO A 109 -19.74 -13.98 10.91
CA PRO A 109 -18.94 -12.93 10.27
C PRO A 109 -17.73 -13.46 9.50
N LEU A 110 -17.04 -14.49 10.01
CA LEU A 110 -15.91 -15.10 9.33
C LEU A 110 -16.35 -15.78 8.04
N LYS A 111 -17.45 -16.55 8.08
CA LYS A 111 -18.00 -17.21 6.90
C LYS A 111 -18.37 -16.19 5.82
N ALA A 112 -19.06 -15.12 6.19
CA ALA A 112 -19.41 -14.04 5.27
C ALA A 112 -18.18 -13.41 4.59
N GLU A 113 -17.09 -13.21 5.34
CA GLU A 113 -15.84 -12.68 4.77
C GLU A 113 -15.16 -13.69 3.83
N LEU A 114 -15.12 -14.97 4.18
CA LEU A 114 -14.58 -16.01 3.30
C LEU A 114 -15.40 -16.14 2.01
N ASP A 115 -16.73 -16.15 2.11
CA ASP A 115 -17.64 -16.19 0.96
C ASP A 115 -17.44 -14.97 0.05
N ARG A 116 -17.22 -13.77 0.63
CA ARG A 116 -16.87 -12.56 -0.12
C ARG A 116 -15.55 -12.73 -0.87
N MET A 117 -14.52 -13.30 -0.23
CA MET A 117 -13.21 -13.53 -0.86
C MET A 117 -13.29 -14.57 -1.99
N VAL A 118 -14.07 -15.64 -1.82
CA VAL A 118 -14.33 -16.64 -2.87
C VAL A 118 -15.07 -16.00 -4.04
N LYS A 119 -16.14 -15.22 -3.78
CA LYS A 119 -16.88 -14.51 -4.83
C LYS A 119 -16.02 -13.49 -5.58
N ALA A 120 -15.05 -12.88 -4.89
CA ALA A 120 -14.08 -11.97 -5.49
C ALA A 120 -12.94 -12.70 -6.25
N GLY A 121 -12.87 -14.02 -6.18
CA GLY A 121 -11.82 -14.83 -6.81
C GLY A 121 -10.45 -14.75 -6.11
N VAL A 122 -10.40 -14.23 -4.88
CA VAL A 122 -9.15 -14.04 -4.11
C VAL A 122 -8.66 -15.36 -3.52
N ILE A 123 -9.60 -16.26 -3.17
CA ILE A 123 -9.34 -17.60 -2.67
C ILE A 123 -10.27 -18.60 -3.34
N GLU A 124 -9.89 -19.86 -3.33
CA GLU A 124 -10.68 -20.97 -3.85
C GLU A 124 -10.78 -22.09 -2.81
N ASN A 125 -11.85 -22.89 -2.92
CA ASN A 125 -12.01 -24.08 -2.10
C ASN A 125 -11.15 -25.21 -2.66
N LEU A 126 -10.36 -25.84 -1.80
CA LEU A 126 -9.57 -27.02 -2.14
C LEU A 126 -10.18 -28.25 -1.48
N THR A 127 -10.37 -29.32 -2.26
CA THR A 127 -10.87 -30.63 -1.80
C THR A 127 -9.77 -31.67 -1.66
N GLU A 128 -8.57 -31.36 -2.17
CA GLU A 128 -7.43 -32.27 -2.20
C GLU A 128 -6.56 -32.16 -0.94
N THR A 129 -5.71 -33.16 -0.72
CA THR A 129 -4.73 -33.13 0.37
C THR A 129 -3.63 -32.13 0.04
N ILE A 130 -3.31 -31.25 0.99
CA ILE A 130 -2.30 -30.19 0.82
C ILE A 130 -1.16 -30.35 1.81
N ASP A 131 0.06 -30.19 1.30
CA ASP A 131 1.28 -30.35 2.10
C ASP A 131 1.55 -29.15 3.02
N TRP A 132 1.04 -27.97 2.65
CA TRP A 132 1.27 -26.72 3.36
C TRP A 132 -0.03 -26.13 3.89
N VAL A 133 -0.21 -26.15 5.21
CA VAL A 133 -1.37 -25.53 5.88
C VAL A 133 -0.89 -24.53 6.92
N SER A 134 -1.30 -23.27 6.73
CA SER A 134 -1.06 -22.21 7.70
C SER A 134 -2.37 -21.89 8.43
N PRO A 135 -2.32 -21.64 9.75
CA PRO A 135 -3.54 -21.42 10.50
C PRO A 135 -4.15 -20.06 10.16
N LEU A 136 -5.48 -19.99 10.25
CA LEU A 136 -6.25 -18.75 10.13
C LEU A 136 -6.04 -17.87 11.37
N VAL A 137 -5.94 -16.57 11.15
CA VAL A 137 -5.93 -15.51 12.15
C VAL A 137 -7.05 -14.54 11.82
N ILE A 138 -7.85 -14.20 12.82
CA ILE A 138 -8.93 -13.23 12.69
C ILE A 138 -8.42 -11.90 13.23
N VAL A 139 -8.54 -10.86 12.42
CA VAL A 139 -8.18 -9.48 12.80
C VAL A 139 -9.40 -8.60 12.64
N GLN A 140 -9.62 -7.68 13.57
CA GLN A 140 -10.61 -6.62 13.39
C GLN A 140 -9.92 -5.40 12.80
N ASN A 141 -10.44 -4.90 11.69
CA ASN A 141 -9.93 -3.68 11.08
C ASN A 141 -10.39 -2.43 11.87
N LYS A 142 -9.89 -1.25 11.47
CA LYS A 142 -10.22 0.03 12.13
C LYS A 142 -11.72 0.38 12.08
N ASN A 143 -12.46 -0.20 11.14
CA ASN A 143 -13.89 -0.01 10.96
C ASN A 143 -14.70 -1.12 11.65
N ALA A 144 -14.08 -1.88 12.57
CA ALA A 144 -14.65 -3.04 13.25
C ALA A 144 -15.08 -4.21 12.34
N ALA A 145 -14.74 -4.18 11.05
CA ALA A 145 -15.00 -5.29 10.15
C ALA A 145 -13.95 -6.39 10.35
N LEU A 146 -14.41 -7.64 10.24
CA LEU A 146 -13.58 -8.83 10.36
C LEU A 146 -12.73 -9.03 9.10
N GLN A 147 -11.45 -9.32 9.29
CA GLN A 147 -10.53 -9.73 8.22
C GLN A 147 -9.94 -11.11 8.53
N ALA A 148 -10.04 -12.00 7.54
CA ALA A 148 -9.38 -13.29 7.53
C ALA A 148 -7.91 -13.12 7.08
N CYS A 149 -6.97 -13.49 7.95
CA CYS A 149 -5.53 -13.42 7.70
C CYS A 149 -4.91 -14.81 7.81
N LEU A 150 -3.90 -15.08 6.99
CA LEU A 150 -3.04 -16.25 7.15
C LEU A 150 -1.97 -15.95 8.20
N ASP A 151 -1.55 -16.94 9.00
CA ASP A 151 -0.29 -16.89 9.76
C ASP A 151 0.83 -17.54 8.94
N PRO A 152 1.63 -16.77 8.18
CA PRO A 152 2.58 -17.35 7.23
C PRO A 152 3.91 -17.72 7.88
N GLN A 153 4.08 -17.63 9.21
CA GLN A 153 5.40 -17.69 9.84
C GLN A 153 6.19 -18.95 9.47
N LYS A 154 5.55 -20.13 9.53
CA LYS A 154 6.20 -21.40 9.20
C LYS A 154 6.50 -21.50 7.70
N LYS A 155 5.54 -21.12 6.85
CA LYS A 155 5.69 -21.09 5.39
C LYS A 155 6.83 -20.14 4.97
N ASN A 156 6.91 -18.95 5.56
CA ASN A 156 7.91 -17.95 5.23
C ASN A 156 9.35 -18.37 5.56
N ARG A 157 9.55 -19.33 6.47
CA ARG A 157 10.88 -19.91 6.75
C ARG A 157 11.35 -20.84 5.63
N ALA A 158 10.40 -21.48 4.94
CA ALA A 158 10.66 -22.37 3.82
C ALA A 158 10.79 -21.64 2.49
N ILE A 159 10.33 -20.39 2.39
CA ILE A 159 10.40 -19.61 1.14
C ILE A 159 11.79 -19.00 0.96
N LYS A 160 12.39 -19.23 -0.21
CA LYS A 160 13.60 -18.53 -0.66
C LYS A 160 13.24 -17.07 -0.94
N ARG A 161 13.80 -16.14 -0.17
CA ARG A 161 13.50 -14.71 -0.32
C ARG A 161 14.06 -14.19 -1.63
N PRO A 162 13.23 -13.64 -2.54
CA PRO A 162 13.73 -12.98 -3.74
C PRO A 162 14.50 -11.73 -3.33
N GLN A 163 15.65 -11.52 -3.96
CA GLN A 163 16.45 -10.32 -3.75
C GLN A 163 16.00 -9.26 -4.76
N TYR A 164 15.15 -8.35 -4.31
CA TYR A 164 14.72 -7.19 -5.09
C TYR A 164 15.21 -5.91 -4.42
N ASN A 165 15.98 -5.12 -5.16
CA ASN A 165 16.46 -3.83 -4.68
C ASN A 165 15.36 -2.79 -4.90
N LEU A 166 14.71 -2.39 -3.81
CA LEU A 166 13.80 -1.25 -3.85
C LEU A 166 14.63 0.01 -4.14
N PRO A 167 14.16 0.90 -5.03
CA PRO A 167 14.85 2.16 -5.29
C PRO A 167 14.97 2.96 -3.98
N THR A 168 16.13 3.57 -3.79
CA THR A 168 16.36 4.45 -2.66
C THR A 168 15.58 5.76 -2.85
N TYR A 169 15.49 6.54 -1.78
CA TYR A 169 14.90 7.86 -1.85
C TYR A 169 15.66 8.75 -2.85
N GLU A 170 16.98 8.70 -2.82
CA GLU A 170 17.86 9.45 -3.69
C GLU A 170 17.62 9.09 -5.17
N ASP A 171 17.48 7.79 -5.48
CA ASP A 171 17.16 7.32 -6.83
C ASP A 171 15.81 7.87 -7.34
N ILE A 172 14.82 7.99 -6.45
CA ILE A 172 13.50 8.53 -6.79
C ILE A 172 13.59 10.06 -6.93
N ALA A 173 14.24 10.74 -5.99
CA ALA A 173 14.34 12.20 -5.96
C ALA A 173 15.08 12.75 -7.19
N SER A 174 16.17 12.10 -7.61
CA SER A 174 16.90 12.47 -8.82
C SER A 174 16.03 12.35 -10.07
N LYS A 175 15.14 11.35 -10.16
CA LYS A 175 14.21 11.19 -11.29
C LYS A 175 13.09 12.23 -11.30
N LEU A 176 12.80 12.84 -10.16
CA LEU A 176 11.77 13.86 -10.00
C LEU A 176 12.32 15.30 -10.12
N ALA A 177 13.64 15.47 -10.29
CA ALA A 177 14.26 16.77 -10.42
C ALA A 177 13.69 17.55 -11.62
N GLY A 178 13.24 18.78 -11.37
CA GLY A 178 12.64 19.64 -12.39
C GLY A 178 11.16 19.39 -12.69
N ALA A 179 10.53 18.37 -12.07
CA ALA A 179 9.09 18.16 -12.18
C ALA A 179 8.32 19.28 -11.46
N LYS A 180 7.31 19.83 -12.13
CA LYS A 180 6.48 20.95 -11.63
C LYS A 180 5.11 20.50 -11.10
N TYR A 181 4.67 19.31 -11.51
CA TYR A 181 3.38 18.72 -11.13
C TYR A 181 3.60 17.28 -10.69
N PHE A 182 2.91 16.89 -9.62
CA PHE A 182 2.99 15.55 -9.05
C PHE A 182 1.59 14.98 -8.89
N SER A 183 1.45 13.67 -9.08
CA SER A 183 0.22 12.93 -8.79
C SER A 183 0.60 11.68 -8.02
N VAL A 184 -0.17 11.38 -6.98
CA VAL A 184 0.04 10.21 -6.13
C VAL A 184 -1.14 9.28 -6.33
N LEU A 185 -0.85 8.04 -6.71
CA LEU A 185 -1.84 6.98 -6.86
C LEU A 185 -1.49 5.88 -5.86
N ASP A 186 -2.50 5.38 -5.16
CA ASP A 186 -2.36 4.28 -4.21
C ASP A 186 -3.24 3.12 -4.64
N ALA A 187 -2.66 1.91 -4.70
CA ALA A 187 -3.36 0.71 -5.11
C ALA A 187 -4.05 0.09 -3.88
N VAL A 188 -5.38 0.21 -3.82
CA VAL A 188 -6.17 -0.38 -2.75
C VAL A 188 -6.09 -1.90 -2.84
N SER A 189 -5.75 -2.56 -1.74
CA SER A 189 -5.68 -4.02 -1.65
C SER A 189 -4.77 -4.66 -2.72
N ALA A 190 -3.66 -4.00 -3.09
CA ALA A 190 -2.80 -4.42 -4.21
C ALA A 190 -2.35 -5.89 -4.17
N PHE A 191 -2.20 -6.47 -2.96
CA PHE A 191 -1.83 -7.88 -2.79
C PHE A 191 -2.95 -8.88 -3.11
N LEU A 192 -4.20 -8.43 -3.13
CA LEU A 192 -5.38 -9.24 -3.43
C LEU A 192 -5.81 -9.12 -4.90
N ALA A 193 -5.08 -8.35 -5.71
CA ALA A 193 -5.30 -8.34 -7.15
C ALA A 193 -5.11 -9.76 -7.69
N ASN A 194 -6.12 -10.28 -8.38
CA ASN A 194 -6.08 -11.65 -8.88
C ASN A 194 -4.94 -11.79 -9.90
N LEU A 195 -4.30 -12.95 -9.90
CA LEU A 195 -3.29 -13.33 -10.90
C LEU A 195 -3.97 -14.27 -11.90
N ALA A 196 -4.20 -13.82 -13.13
CA ALA A 196 -4.71 -14.68 -14.22
C ALA A 196 -3.67 -15.68 -14.73
#